data_AF-A0A959SWQ5-F1
#
_entry.id   AF-A0A959SWQ5-F1
#
_cell.length_a   1.000
_cell.length_b   1.000
_cell.length_c   1.000
_cell.angle_alpha   90.00
_cell.angle_beta   90.00
_cell.angle_gamma   90.00
#
_symmetry.space_group_name_H-M   'P 1'
#
loop_
_entity.id
_entity.type
_entity.pdbx_description
1 polymer ?
#
loop_
_entity_poly.entity_id
_entity_poly.type
_entity_poly.pdbx_seq_one_letter_code
_entity_poly.pdbx_strand_id
1 'polypeptide(L)'
;MEFTFHWIGGATFILGIGNLKIAVDPVLCEKGTIHDYFWFKSKRLEEPIYEENDFENIDLWLITHNHKDHLDKKGLSKIADSSKIICNQNSSGILKQNGKTDLTILNWKQSKEYTIKDHNITIE
;
A
#
# COMPACT_ATOMS: atom_id res chain seq x y z
N MET A 1 -2.69 -8.69 -22.92
CA MET A 1 -2.94 -8.12 -21.60
C MET A 1 -1.69 -7.35 -21.21
N GLU A 2 -1.82 -6.06 -21.01
CA GLU A 2 -0.72 -5.17 -20.63
C GLU A 2 -0.76 -4.95 -19.12
N PHE A 3 0.43 -4.88 -18.52
CA PHE A 3 0.61 -4.63 -17.09
C PHE A 3 1.55 -3.44 -16.94
N THR A 4 1.19 -2.51 -16.08
CA THR A 4 2.03 -1.35 -15.75
C THR A 4 2.43 -1.42 -14.29
N PHE A 5 3.74 -1.36 -14.02
CA PHE A 5 4.27 -1.12 -12.69
C PHE A 5 4.70 0.35 -12.60
N HIS A 6 3.88 1.18 -11.98
CA HIS A 6 4.28 2.54 -11.65
C HIS A 6 5.03 2.51 -10.31
N TRP A 7 6.36 2.57 -10.36
CA TRP A 7 7.19 2.61 -9.16
C TRP A 7 7.31 4.05 -8.66
N ILE A 8 6.62 4.35 -7.57
CA ILE A 8 6.60 5.67 -6.95
C ILE A 8 7.90 5.92 -6.16
N GLY A 9 8.51 4.84 -5.64
CA GLY A 9 9.77 4.88 -4.89
C GLY A 9 9.67 4.19 -3.53
N GLY A 10 10.77 3.61 -3.07
CA GLY A 10 10.76 2.75 -1.88
C GLY A 10 9.93 1.49 -2.14
N ALA A 11 9.06 1.15 -1.19
CA ALA A 11 8.14 0.01 -1.28
C ALA A 11 6.84 0.33 -2.06
N THR A 12 6.64 1.57 -2.50
CA THR A 12 5.37 1.99 -3.10
C THR A 12 5.31 1.70 -4.59
N PHE A 13 4.31 0.89 -4.98
CA PHE A 13 4.00 0.57 -6.37
C PHE A 13 2.50 0.70 -6.63
N ILE A 14 2.15 1.07 -7.85
CA ILE A 14 0.80 0.92 -8.38
C ILE A 14 0.86 -0.03 -9.58
N LEU A 15 0.18 -1.16 -9.45
CA LEU A 15 0.01 -2.13 -10.52
C LEU A 15 -1.29 -1.83 -11.27
N GLY A 16 -1.17 -1.58 -12.57
CA GLY A 16 -2.29 -1.42 -13.49
C GLY A 16 -2.46 -2.66 -14.36
N ILE A 17 -3.69 -3.19 -14.43
CA ILE A 17 -4.07 -4.32 -15.31
C ILE A 17 -5.39 -3.97 -15.98
N GLY A 18 -5.36 -3.49 -17.21
CA GLY A 18 -6.57 -2.96 -17.85
C GLY A 18 -7.18 -1.82 -17.03
N ASN A 19 -8.39 -2.02 -16.48
CA ASN A 19 -9.07 -1.02 -15.65
C ASN A 19 -8.87 -1.23 -14.13
N LEU A 20 -8.14 -2.28 -13.73
CA LEU A 20 -7.82 -2.60 -12.34
C LEU A 20 -6.57 -1.83 -11.89
N LYS A 21 -6.65 -1.18 -10.73
CA LYS A 21 -5.51 -0.55 -10.04
C LYS A 21 -5.31 -1.15 -8.64
N ILE A 22 -4.12 -1.67 -8.37
CA ILE A 22 -3.70 -2.17 -7.05
C ILE A 22 -2.53 -1.33 -6.56
N ALA A 23 -2.64 -0.74 -5.37
CA ALA A 23 -1.54 0.00 -4.75
C ALA A 23 -0.93 -0.79 -3.58
N VAL A 24 0.38 -0.66 -3.40
CA VAL A 24 1.16 -1.41 -2.41
C VAL A 24 1.94 -0.44 -1.54
N ASP A 25 1.93 -0.67 -0.21
CA ASP A 25 2.80 -0.03 0.79
C ASP A 25 3.11 1.47 0.53
N PRO A 26 2.15 2.37 0.77
CA PRO A 26 2.34 3.78 0.51
C PRO A 26 3.31 4.41 1.54
N VAL A 27 4.51 4.74 1.06
CA VAL A 27 5.59 5.43 1.76
C VAL A 27 6.02 6.63 0.92
N LEU A 28 5.51 7.80 1.29
CA LEU A 28 5.59 9.04 0.50
C LEU A 28 6.40 10.14 1.20
N CYS A 29 7.16 9.79 2.24
CA CYS A 29 8.02 10.73 2.94
C CYS A 29 9.07 11.37 2.03
N GLU A 30 9.34 12.64 2.30
CA GLU A 30 10.26 13.46 1.51
C GLU A 30 11.71 12.96 1.62
N LYS A 31 12.51 13.26 0.60
CA LYS A 31 13.95 13.03 0.62
C LYS A 31 14.56 13.60 1.89
N GLY A 32 15.38 12.79 2.56
CA GLY A 32 16.04 13.16 3.81
C GLY A 32 15.29 12.76 5.07
N THR A 33 14.03 12.31 4.98
CA THR A 33 13.30 11.76 6.13
C THR A 33 14.10 10.60 6.76
N ILE A 34 14.20 10.60 8.09
CA ILE A 34 14.89 9.54 8.86
C ILE A 34 13.85 8.73 9.64
N HIS A 35 13.80 7.43 9.38
CA HIS A 35 13.07 6.46 10.18
C HIS A 35 14.03 5.78 11.15
N ASP A 36 13.73 5.86 12.45
CA ASP A 36 14.54 5.28 13.52
C ASP A 36 13.90 3.98 14.02
N TYR A 37 14.65 2.88 13.94
CA TYR A 37 14.25 1.54 14.33
C TYR A 37 15.04 1.04 15.55
N PHE A 38 15.49 1.96 16.41
CA PHE A 38 16.28 1.72 17.62
C PHE A 38 17.71 1.24 17.35
N TRP A 39 17.89 0.14 16.60
CA TRP A 39 19.19 -0.44 16.26
C TRP A 39 19.80 0.16 15.00
N PHE A 40 19.00 0.79 14.14
CA PHE A 40 19.45 1.43 12.93
C PHE A 40 18.52 2.56 12.52
N LYS A 41 19.04 3.46 11.68
CA LYS A 41 18.29 4.54 11.05
C LYS A 41 18.27 4.32 9.54
N SER A 42 17.10 4.41 8.95
CA SER A 42 16.94 4.46 7.50
C SER A 42 16.71 5.90 7.07
N LYS A 43 17.40 6.37 6.04
CA LYS A 43 17.21 7.70 5.46
C LYS A 43 16.65 7.56 4.06
N ARG A 44 15.54 8.25 3.77
CA ARG A 44 15.00 8.37 2.41
C ARG A 44 16.02 9.10 1.54
N LEU A 45 16.55 8.42 0.52
CA LEU A 45 17.57 8.98 -0.35
C LEU A 45 17.00 9.78 -1.52
N GLU A 46 15.81 9.42 -2.00
CA GLU A 46 15.17 10.05 -3.14
C GLU A 46 13.70 10.39 -2.87
N GLU A 47 13.23 11.45 -3.52
CA GLU A 47 11.84 11.89 -3.46
C GLU A 47 10.93 10.83 -4.13
N PRO A 48 9.77 10.49 -3.57
CA PRO A 48 8.76 9.75 -4.31
C PRO A 48 8.30 10.54 -5.54
N ILE A 49 8.11 9.85 -6.67
CA ILE A 49 7.64 10.44 -7.92
C ILE A 49 6.20 9.97 -8.14
N TYR A 50 5.25 10.86 -7.94
CA TYR A 50 3.83 10.58 -8.14
C TYR A 50 3.04 11.88 -8.40
N GLU A 51 1.92 11.74 -9.07
CA GLU A 51 0.86 12.74 -9.14
C GLU A 51 -0.19 12.43 -8.06
N GLU A 52 -0.85 13.45 -7.52
CA GLU A 52 -1.88 13.26 -6.49
C GLU A 52 -3.03 12.34 -6.95
N ASN A 53 -3.32 12.34 -8.25
CA ASN A 53 -4.33 11.48 -8.89
C ASN A 53 -3.89 10.00 -9.02
N ASP A 54 -2.63 9.66 -8.78
CA ASP A 54 -2.14 8.29 -8.93
C ASP A 54 -2.88 7.33 -7.98
N PHE A 55 -3.14 7.82 -6.77
CA PHE A 55 -3.84 7.13 -5.69
C PHE A 55 -5.37 7.27 -5.75
N GLU A 56 -5.92 7.89 -6.80
CA GLU A 56 -7.35 7.90 -7.04
C GLU A 56 -7.80 6.56 -7.67
N ASN A 57 -8.99 6.11 -7.28
CA ASN A 57 -9.63 4.90 -7.82
C ASN A 57 -8.79 3.62 -7.68
N ILE A 58 -7.99 3.50 -6.61
CA ILE A 58 -7.35 2.25 -6.23
C ILE A 58 -8.43 1.24 -5.82
N ASP A 59 -8.47 0.09 -6.48
CA ASP A 59 -9.47 -0.94 -6.24
C ASP A 59 -9.13 -1.85 -5.06
N LEU A 60 -7.83 -1.99 -4.80
CA LEU A 60 -7.27 -2.82 -3.75
C LEU A 60 -5.94 -2.24 -3.24
N TRP A 61 -5.81 -2.14 -1.94
CA TRP A 61 -4.54 -1.85 -1.27
C TRP A 61 -3.93 -3.12 -0.69
N LEU A 62 -2.63 -3.31 -0.90
CA LEU A 62 -1.86 -4.36 -0.25
C LEU A 62 -0.88 -3.73 0.73
N ILE A 63 -1.02 -4.03 2.02
CA ILE A 63 -0.17 -3.51 3.10
C ILE A 63 0.59 -4.68 3.72
N THR A 64 1.88 -4.76 3.44
CA THR A 64 2.71 -5.90 3.86
C THR A 64 2.96 -5.89 5.36
N HIS A 65 3.32 -4.74 5.92
CA HIS A 65 3.51 -4.52 7.37
C HIS A 65 3.47 -3.03 7.73
N ASN A 66 3.57 -2.72 9.03
CA ASN A 66 3.30 -1.38 9.58
C ASN A 66 4.56 -0.54 9.88
N HIS A 67 5.72 -0.93 9.36
CA HIS A 67 6.91 -0.09 9.52
C HIS A 67 6.81 1.16 8.65
N LYS A 68 7.46 2.25 9.09
CA LYS A 68 7.34 3.56 8.44
C LYS A 68 7.91 3.61 7.03
N ASP A 69 8.82 2.71 6.68
CA ASP A 69 9.36 2.54 5.33
C ASP A 69 8.41 1.81 4.35
N HIS A 70 7.27 1.32 4.85
CA HIS A 70 6.19 0.71 4.06
C HIS A 70 4.85 1.43 4.23
N LEU A 71 4.59 2.01 5.40
CA LEU A 71 3.35 2.73 5.71
C LEU A 71 3.66 3.94 6.58
N ASP A 72 3.96 5.07 5.95
CA ASP A 72 4.13 6.33 6.66
C ASP A 72 2.81 7.11 6.78
N LYS A 73 2.83 8.24 7.49
CA LYS A 73 1.64 9.07 7.70
C LYS A 73 1.07 9.66 6.41
N LYS A 74 1.94 10.03 5.45
CA LYS A 74 1.53 10.67 4.19
C LYS A 74 0.95 9.65 3.22
N GLY A 75 1.49 8.44 3.21
CA GLY A 75 0.93 7.33 2.47
C GLY A 75 -0.38 6.83 3.05
N LEU A 76 -0.48 6.71 4.38
CA LEU A 76 -1.72 6.32 5.05
C LEU A 76 -2.88 7.30 4.77
N SER A 77 -2.59 8.58 4.58
CA SER A 77 -3.62 9.57 4.21
C SER A 77 -4.09 9.47 2.75
N LYS A 78 -3.37 8.76 1.87
CA LYS A 78 -3.83 8.46 0.50
C LYS A 78 -4.84 7.32 0.45
N ILE A 79 -4.90 6.50 1.49
CA ILE A 79 -5.85 5.40 1.57
C ILE A 79 -7.20 5.98 2.05
N ALA A 80 -8.27 5.86 1.27
CA ALA A 80 -9.60 6.28 1.73
C ALA A 80 -10.15 5.33 2.82
N ASP A 81 -11.03 5.81 3.71
CA ASP A 81 -11.55 5.03 4.84
C ASP A 81 -12.37 3.79 4.42
N SER A 82 -13.01 3.87 3.24
CA SER A 82 -13.76 2.80 2.59
C SER A 82 -12.93 1.97 1.61
N SER A 83 -11.62 2.22 1.50
CA SER A 83 -10.76 1.44 0.61
C SER A 83 -10.75 -0.02 1.03
N LYS A 84 -10.77 -0.92 0.05
CA LYS A 84 -10.54 -2.35 0.27
C LYS A 84 -9.05 -2.58 0.51
N ILE A 85 -8.70 -3.17 1.65
CA ILE A 85 -7.30 -3.37 2.04
C ILE A 85 -7.07 -4.81 2.43
N ILE A 86 -6.02 -5.42 1.88
CA ILE A 86 -5.44 -6.66 2.41
C ILE A 86 -4.21 -6.29 3.21
N CYS A 87 -4.11 -6.81 4.42
CA CYS A 87 -2.99 -6.53 5.30
C CYS A 87 -2.66 -7.73 6.20
N ASN A 88 -1.52 -7.66 6.89
CA ASN A 88 -1.22 -8.61 7.96
C ASN A 88 -1.85 -8.17 9.31
N GLN A 89 -1.83 -9.08 10.28
CA GLN A 89 -2.39 -8.83 11.62
C GLN A 89 -1.77 -7.59 12.28
N ASN A 90 -0.45 -7.40 12.15
CA ASN A 90 0.29 -6.29 12.77
C ASN A 90 -0.12 -4.92 12.21
N SER A 91 -0.46 -4.85 10.92
CA SER A 91 -0.88 -3.60 10.26
C SER A 91 -2.34 -3.25 10.50
N SER A 92 -3.17 -4.25 10.79
CA SER A 92 -4.60 -4.02 11.03
C SER A 92 -4.86 -2.99 12.14
N GLY A 93 -4.02 -2.95 13.17
CA GLY A 93 -4.17 -2.02 14.30
C GLY A 93 -4.03 -0.56 13.89
N ILE A 94 -2.95 -0.20 13.18
CA ILE A 94 -2.73 1.18 12.72
C ILE A 94 -3.75 1.60 11.67
N LEU A 95 -4.16 0.69 10.79
CA LEU A 95 -5.18 0.94 9.78
C LEU A 95 -6.53 1.27 10.44
N LYS A 96 -6.99 0.45 11.40
CA LYS A 96 -8.24 0.71 12.14
C LYS A 96 -8.19 2.01 12.94
N GLN A 97 -7.06 2.29 13.61
CA GLN A 97 -6.87 3.56 14.34
C GLN A 97 -6.97 4.79 13.44
N ASN A 98 -6.71 4.64 12.14
CA ASN A 98 -6.83 5.69 11.13
C ASN A 98 -8.08 5.53 10.26
N GLY A 99 -9.15 4.92 10.81
CA GLY A 99 -10.49 4.93 10.22
C GLY A 99 -10.72 3.92 9.09
N LYS A 100 -9.76 3.05 8.76
CA LYS A 100 -9.95 2.07 7.67
C LYS A 100 -10.89 0.95 8.10
N THR A 101 -11.93 0.72 7.31
CA THR A 101 -13.05 -0.15 7.68
C THR A 101 -13.12 -1.48 6.92
N ASP A 102 -12.73 -1.51 5.65
CA ASP A 102 -12.73 -2.74 4.82
C ASP A 102 -11.34 -3.40 4.80
N LEU A 103 -11.07 -4.19 5.84
CA LEU A 103 -9.79 -4.90 6.03
C LEU A 103 -9.97 -6.41 5.91
N THR A 104 -9.24 -7.02 4.99
CA THR A 104 -9.01 -8.47 4.95
C THR A 104 -7.63 -8.77 5.54
N ILE A 105 -7.58 -9.49 6.65
CA ILE A 105 -6.33 -9.89 7.29
C ILE A 105 -5.91 -11.26 6.76
N LEU A 106 -4.72 -11.34 6.15
CA LEU A 106 -4.12 -12.60 5.71
C LEU A 106 -2.87 -12.92 6.53
N ASN A 107 -2.76 -14.18 6.95
CA ASN A 107 -1.53 -14.76 7.49
C ASN A 107 -0.78 -15.51 6.40
N TRP A 108 0.49 -15.82 6.66
CA TRP A 108 1.32 -16.64 5.77
C TRP A 108 0.59 -17.92 5.31
N LYS A 109 0.69 -18.23 4.01
CA LYS A 109 0.06 -19.38 3.35
C LYS A 109 -1.48 -19.34 3.27
N GLN A 110 -2.10 -18.22 3.64
CA GLN A 110 -3.52 -18.00 3.37
C GLN A 110 -3.65 -17.23 2.07
N SER A 111 -4.61 -17.63 1.24
CA SER A 111 -4.95 -16.92 0.03
C SER A 111 -6.34 -16.30 0.11
N LYS A 112 -6.57 -15.31 -0.74
CA LYS A 112 -7.86 -14.71 -0.97
C LYS A 112 -8.06 -14.44 -2.45
N GLU A 113 -9.21 -14.88 -2.94
CA GLU A 113 -9.65 -14.60 -4.30
C GLU A 113 -10.62 -13.42 -4.31
N TYR A 114 -10.48 -12.59 -5.34
CA TYR A 114 -11.40 -11.50 -5.64
C TYR A 114 -11.74 -11.51 -7.13
N THR A 115 -12.97 -11.12 -7.44
CA THR A 115 -13.34 -10.64 -8.77
C THR A 115 -13.55 -9.13 -8.67
N ILE A 116 -12.71 -8.36 -9.35
CA ILE A 116 -12.75 -6.90 -9.36
C ILE A 116 -12.69 -6.44 -10.80
N LYS A 117 -13.70 -5.68 -11.25
CA LYS A 117 -13.76 -5.13 -12.62
C LYS A 117 -13.49 -6.18 -13.71
N ASP A 118 -14.11 -7.35 -13.58
CA ASP A 118 -13.96 -8.50 -14.49
C ASP A 118 -12.58 -9.18 -14.47
N HIS A 119 -11.69 -8.79 -13.54
CA HIS A 119 -10.43 -9.46 -13.29
C HIS A 119 -10.54 -10.41 -12.09
N ASN A 120 -10.13 -11.66 -12.28
CA ASN A 120 -9.94 -12.61 -11.18
C ASN A 120 -8.52 -12.47 -10.64
N ILE A 121 -8.41 -12.19 -9.35
CA ILE A 121 -7.15 -11.91 -8.66
C ILE A 121 -7.04 -12.86 -7.48
N THR A 122 -5.91 -13.54 -7.38
CA THR A 122 -5.54 -14.33 -6.20
C THR A 122 -4.39 -13.63 -5.50
N ILE A 123 -4.56 -13.38 -4.21
CA ILE A 123 -3.52 -12.88 -3.31
C ILE A 123 -3.16 -14.04 -2.37
N GLU A 124 -1.87 -14.39 -2.27
CA GLU A 124 -1.36 -15.57 -1.53
C GLU A 124 -0.16 -15.24 -0.63
#